data_AF-A0A967JY11-F1
#
_entry.id   AF-A0A967JY11-F1
#
_cell.length_a   1.000
_cell.length_b   1.000
_cell.length_c   1.000
_cell.angle_alpha   90.00
_cell.angle_beta   90.00
_cell.angle_gamma   90.00
#
_symmetry.space_group_name_H-M   'P 1'
#
loop_
_entity.id
_entity.type
_entity.pdbx_description
1 polymer ?
#
loop_
_entity_poly.entity_id
_entity_poly.type
_entity_poly.pdbx_seq_one_letter_code
_entity_poly.pdbx_strand_id
1 'polypeptide(L)' 'SASDIINGEVEAGRLKGKLALVGTSATGLLDIRATPIEPRLPGVEVHANVIENILWQDFIRYPFTMVLW' A
#
# COMPACT_ATOMS: atom_id res chain seq x y z
N SER A 1 16.63 -4.09 -5.39
CA SER A 1 16.24 -3.00 -4.47
C SER A 1 15.80 -1.78 -5.29
N ALA A 2 15.31 -0.71 -4.67
CA ALA A 2 15.01 0.53 -5.40
C ALA A 2 16.28 1.19 -5.97
N SER A 3 17.43 1.09 -5.28
CA SER A 3 18.70 1.61 -5.77
C SER A 3 19.18 0.88 -7.02
N ASP A 4 19.00 -0.43 -7.11
CA ASP A 4 19.41 -1.22 -8.29
C ASP A 4 18.63 -0.77 -9.55
N ILE A 5 17.36 -0.38 -9.38
CA ILE A 5 16.52 0.17 -10.48
C ILE A 5 17.11 1.50 -10.95
N ILE A 6 17.47 2.38 -10.01
CA ILE A 6 18.05 3.71 -10.31
C ILE A 6 19.42 3.56 -10.99
N ASN A 7 20.22 2.58 -10.56
CA ASN A 7 21.53 2.29 -11.14
C ASN A 7 21.45 1.54 -12.49
N GLY A 8 20.26 1.18 -12.97
CA GLY A 8 20.08 0.44 -14.23
C GLY A 8 20.49 -1.04 -14.16
N GLU A 9 20.63 -1.59 -12.95
CA GLU A 9 21.03 -2.98 -12.70
C GLU A 9 19.85 -3.97 -12.82
N VAL A 10 18.64 -3.44 -13.00
CA VAL A 10 17.41 -4.23 -13.16
C VAL A 10 17.02 -4.33 -14.63
N GLU A 11 16.93 -5.56 -15.14
CA GLU A 11 16.48 -5.85 -16.51
C GLU A 11 15.05 -5.33 -16.74
N ALA A 12 14.84 -4.61 -17.84
CA ALA A 12 13.58 -3.89 -18.11
C ALA A 12 12.36 -4.81 -18.19
N GLY A 13 12.52 -6.05 -18.68
CA GLY A 13 11.45 -7.05 -18.73
C GLY A 13 10.88 -7.39 -17.36
N ARG A 14 11.69 -7.31 -16.30
CA ARG A 14 11.28 -7.59 -14.92
C ARG A 14 10.21 -6.64 -14.38
N LEU A 15 10.13 -5.42 -14.91
CA LEU A 15 9.17 -4.40 -14.49
C LEU A 15 7.96 -4.29 -15.43
N LYS A 16 7.98 -4.98 -16.58
CA LYS A 16 6.91 -4.89 -17.58
C LYS A 16 5.57 -5.36 -17.01
N GLY A 17 4.54 -4.51 -17.11
CA GLY A 17 3.19 -4.81 -16.65
C GLY A 17 3.03 -4.84 -15.12
N LYS A 18 4.01 -4.33 -14.37
CA LYS A 18 3.93 -4.20 -12.92
C LYS A 18 3.47 -2.78 -12.56
N LEU A 19 2.77 -2.64 -11.44
CA LEU A 19 2.49 -1.34 -10.83
C LEU A 19 3.62 -1.01 -9.85
N ALA A 20 4.12 0.22 -9.90
CA ALA A 20 5.09 0.74 -8.94
C ALA A 20 4.44 1.83 -8.08
N LEU A 21 4.66 1.76 -6.77
CA LEU A 21 4.23 2.78 -5.82
C LEU A 21 5.48 3.44 -5.24
N VAL A 22 5.50 4.77 -5.25
CA VAL A 22 6.62 5.57 -4.73
C VAL A 22 6.08 6.47 -3.64
N GLY A 23 6.71 6.41 -2.48
CA GLY A 23 6.34 7.21 -1.31
C GLY A 23 7.56 7.64 -0.53
N THR A 24 7.31 8.32 0.59
CA THR A 24 8.37 8.87 1.42
C THR A 24 8.77 7.85 2.49
N SER A 25 10.07 7.74 2.74
CA SER A 25 10.62 7.03 3.91
C SER A 25 10.87 7.96 5.10
N ALA A 26 10.73 9.28 4.91
CA ALA A 26 11.07 10.28 5.91
C ALA A 26 9.85 10.59 6.79
N THR A 27 9.94 10.19 8.06
CA THR A 27 8.89 10.42 9.07
C THR A 27 8.52 11.90 9.26
N GLY A 28 9.46 12.81 9.05
CA GLY A 28 9.26 14.26 9.19
C GLY A 28 8.38 14.91 8.11
N LEU A 29 8.06 14.19 7.03
CA LEU A 29 7.14 14.66 5.98
C LEU A 29 5.67 14.47 6.35
N LEU A 30 5.39 13.93 7.56
CA LEU A 30 4.05 13.70 8.11
C LEU A 30 3.16 12.83 7.22
N ASP A 31 3.76 12.03 6.33
CA ASP A 31 3.06 11.02 5.51
C ASP A 31 2.85 9.72 6.30
N ILE A 32 2.44 9.85 7.56
CA ILE A 32 2.17 8.73 8.46
C ILE A 32 0.69 8.76 8.81
N ARG A 33 0.00 7.65 8.58
CA ARG A 33 -1.41 7.45 8.86
C ARG A 33 -1.56 6.37 9.90
N ALA A 34 -2.30 6.68 10.96
CA ALA A 34 -2.70 5.68 11.92
C ALA A 34 -3.81 4.82 11.31
N THR A 35 -3.65 3.51 11.39
CA THR A 35 -4.68 2.53 11.06
C THR A 35 -4.95 1.67 12.31
N PRO A 36 -6.09 0.97 12.40
CA PRO A 36 -6.35 0.05 13.51
C PRO A 36 -5.30 -1.05 13.68
N ILE A 37 -4.53 -1.37 12.63
CA ILE A 37 -3.51 -2.43 12.63
C ILE A 37 -2.12 -1.86 12.91
N GLU A 38 -1.74 -0.76 12.25
CA GLU A 38 -0.44 -0.10 12.39
C GLU A 38 -0.63 1.39 12.69
N PRO A 39 -0.16 1.88 13.86
CA PRO A 39 -0.26 3.30 14.24
C PRO A 39 0.58 4.25 13.38
N ARG A 40 1.62 3.74 12.70
CA ARG A 40 2.53 4.55 11.88
C ARG A 40 2.72 3.97 10.48
N LEU A 41 1.65 3.94 9.70
CA LEU A 41 1.70 3.42 8.32
C LEU A 41 2.01 4.54 7.31
N PRO A 42 2.99 4.39 6.41
CA PRO A 42 3.21 5.35 5.32
C PRO A 42 1.96 5.53 4.44
N GLY A 43 1.68 6.75 3.98
CA GLY A 43 0.50 7.00 3.12
C GLY A 43 0.51 6.20 1.82
N VAL A 44 1.70 5.98 1.23
CA VAL A 44 1.85 5.11 0.05
C VAL A 44 1.40 3.67 0.31
N GLU A 45 1.56 3.19 1.53
CA GLU A 45 1.19 1.81 1.90
C GLU A 45 -0.31 1.69 2.18
N VAL A 46 -0.94 2.76 2.67
CA VAL A 46 -2.42 2.85 2.67
C VAL A 46 -2.96 2.68 1.26
N HIS A 47 -2.36 3.34 0.27
CA HIS A 47 -2.76 3.18 -1.13
C HIS A 47 -2.48 1.77 -1.67
N ALA A 48 -1.35 1.17 -1.30
CA ALA A 48 -1.02 -0.22 -1.66
C ALA A 48 -2.10 -1.20 -1.19
N ASN A 49 -2.53 -1.09 0.07
CA ASN A 49 -3.59 -1.94 0.63
C ASN A 49 -4.94 -1.75 -0.09
N VAL A 50 -5.30 -0.52 -0.46
CA VAL A 50 -6.53 -0.26 -1.23
C VAL A 50 -6.46 -0.90 -2.61
N ILE A 51 -5.33 -0.76 -3.31
CA ILE A 51 -5.13 -1.36 -4.64
C ILE A 51 -5.18 -2.89 -4.55
N GLU A 52 -4.52 -3.47 -3.54
CA GLU A 52 -4.56 -4.90 -3.29
C GLU A 52 -6.01 -5.39 -3.13
N ASN A 53 -6.78 -4.76 -2.24
CA ASN A 53 -8.19 -5.10 -2.03
C ASN A 53 -9.04 -5.02 -3.31
N ILE A 54 -8.79 -4.02 -4.17
CA ILE A 54 -9.48 -3.90 -5.47
C ILE A 54 -9.12 -5.08 -6.39
N LEU A 55 -7.83 -5.42 -6.49
CA LEU A 55 -7.35 -6.49 -7.36
C LEU A 55 -7.88 -7.87 -6.93
N TRP A 56 -8.03 -8.09 -5.62
CA TRP A 56 -8.57 -9.33 -5.06
C TRP A 56 -10.08 -9.33 -4.84
N GLN A 57 -10.75 -8.21 -5.13
CA GLN A 57 -12.16 -7.98 -4.79
C GLN A 57 -12.49 -8.22 -3.30
N ASP A 58 -11.53 -7.95 -2.42
CA ASP A 58 -11.69 -8.08 -0.97
C ASP A 58 -12.04 -6.72 -0.34
N PHE A 59 -13.30 -6.35 -0.46
CA PHE A 59 -13.78 -5.07 0.05
C PHE A 59 -14.15 -5.12 1.53
N ILE A 60 -14.17 -3.95 2.18
CA ILE A 60 -14.66 -3.79 3.54
C ILE A 60 -16.09 -4.34 3.64
N ARG A 61 -16.31 -5.25 4.59
CA ARG A 61 -17.61 -5.83 4.90
C ARG A 61 -18.06 -5.35 6.26
N TYR A 62 -19.28 -4.85 6.34
CA TYR A 62 -19.93 -4.62 7.62
C TYR A 62 -20.50 -5.95 8.13
N PRO A 63 -20.25 -6.33 9.39
CA PRO A 63 -20.91 -7.50 9.95
C PRO A 63 -22.42 -7.26 9.94
N PHE A 64 -23.19 -8.22 9.43
CA PHE A 64 -24.65 -8.17 9.36
C PHE A 64 -25.33 -8.22 10.73
N THR A 65 -24.57 -8.34 11.83
CA THR A 65 -25.11 -8.48 13.18
C THR A 65 -25.66 -7.15 13.71
N MET A 66 -26.81 -6.75 13.17
CA MET A 66 -27.77 -5.93 13.86
C MET A 66 -28.43 -6.82 14.92
N VAL A 67 -27.82 -6.91 16.09
CA VAL A 67 -28.53 -7.39 17.28
C VAL A 67 -29.45 -6.26 17.72
N LEU A 68 -30.68 -6.31 17.23
CA LEU A 68 -31.81 -5.63 17.86
C LEU A 68 -32.25 -6.52 19.02
N TRP A 69 -31.97 -6.07 20.25
CA TRP A 69 -32.79 -6.37 21.41
C TRP A 69 -33.16 -5.03 22.04
#